data_AF-A0A0F8ZIW3-F1
#
_entry.id   AF-A0A0F8ZIW3-F1
#
_cell.length_a   1.000
_cell.length_b   1.000
_cell.length_c   1.000
_cell.angle_alpha   90.00
_cell.angle_beta   90.00
_cell.angle_gamma   90.00
#
_symmetry.space_group_name_H-M   'P 1'
#
loop_
_entity.id
_entity.type
_entity.pdbx_description
1 polymer ?
#
loop_
_entity_poly.entity_id
_entity_poly.type
_entity_poly.pdbx_seq_one_letter_code
_entity_poly.pdbx_strand_id
1 'polypeptide(L)'
;DVKVTILPLSNRRSNGAPLHPDDQGKYSRDLASGRYRVLAEAEGYTYISPYNDAEVIAGQGTAALELLDQIDGVDNVFISMGGGGLISGMGSVIKEFSPQTRVIGVSATNSCALAASIKAGKIVDRLDVILP
;
A
#
# COMPACT_ATOMS: atom_id res chain seq x y z
N ASP A 1 9.01 -0.07 15.42
CA ASP A 1 9.70 -1.17 14.69
C ASP A 1 8.74 -2.00 13.86
N VAL A 2 8.57 -1.65 12.58
CA VAL A 2 7.82 -2.45 11.59
C VAL A 2 8.81 -3.37 10.90
N LYS A 3 8.67 -4.68 11.08
CA LYS A 3 9.49 -5.68 10.37
C LYS A 3 8.75 -6.05 9.10
N VAL A 4 9.38 -5.91 7.94
CA VAL A 4 8.77 -6.26 6.64
C VAL A 4 9.32 -7.61 6.18
N THR A 5 8.45 -8.53 5.77
CA THR A 5 8.83 -9.83 5.19
C THR A 5 8.21 -9.98 3.82
N ILE A 6 9.02 -10.34 2.82
CA ILE A 6 8.64 -10.38 1.42
C ILE A 6 8.43 -11.85 1.02
N LEU A 7 7.26 -12.18 0.47
CA LEU A 7 6.91 -13.53 0.02
C LEU A 7 6.77 -13.56 -1.51
N PRO A 8 7.23 -14.63 -2.21
CA PRO A 8 7.09 -14.75 -3.66
C PRO A 8 5.63 -15.01 -4.06
N LEU A 9 5.15 -14.32 -5.10
CA LEU A 9 3.83 -14.59 -5.71
C LEU A 9 4.00 -15.29 -7.06
N SER A 10 3.39 -16.46 -7.21
CA SER A 10 3.08 -17.08 -8.50
C SER A 10 1.62 -16.76 -8.88
N ASN A 11 1.42 -16.29 -10.11
CA ASN A 11 0.16 -15.88 -10.77
C ASN A 11 -0.39 -14.46 -10.52
N ARG A 12 -0.52 -13.68 -11.62
CA ARG A 12 -1.46 -12.55 -11.78
C ARG A 12 -2.34 -12.82 -13.01
N ARG A 13 -3.66 -12.61 -12.89
CA ARG A 13 -4.59 -12.52 -14.04
C ARG A 13 -4.79 -11.06 -14.44
N SER A 14 -4.98 -10.84 -15.74
CA SER A 14 -4.88 -9.56 -16.47
C SER A 14 -6.25 -9.04 -16.93
N ASN A 15 -7.00 -8.33 -16.10
CA ASN A 15 -8.31 -7.74 -16.51
C ASN A 15 -8.43 -6.25 -16.15
N GLY A 16 -7.46 -5.41 -16.52
CA GLY A 16 -7.56 -3.95 -16.43
C GLY A 16 -7.14 -3.29 -17.74
N ALA A 17 -7.79 -2.18 -18.11
CA ALA A 17 -7.47 -1.40 -19.32
C ALA A 17 -5.96 -1.04 -19.35
N PRO A 18 -5.33 -0.99 -20.55
CA PRO A 18 -3.88 -0.80 -20.64
C PRO A 18 -3.48 0.57 -20.08
N LEU A 19 -2.45 0.59 -19.24
CA LEU A 19 -1.77 1.83 -18.89
C LEU A 19 -1.05 2.35 -20.16
N HIS A 20 -0.89 3.67 -20.29
CA HIS A 20 0.06 4.27 -21.24
C HIS A 20 1.34 4.64 -20.49
N PRO A 21 2.52 4.39 -21.06
CA PRO A 21 3.78 4.72 -20.42
C PRO A 21 4.04 6.23 -20.47
N ASP A 22 4.97 6.72 -19.65
CA ASP A 22 5.54 8.06 -19.81
C ASP A 22 6.33 8.22 -21.11
N ASP A 23 6.84 9.43 -21.34
CA ASP A 23 7.62 9.82 -22.51
C ASP A 23 8.92 8.99 -22.68
N GLN A 24 9.32 8.22 -21.66
CA GLN A 24 10.46 7.29 -21.70
C GLN A 24 10.04 5.82 -21.82
N GLY A 25 8.76 5.52 -22.03
CA GLY A 25 8.26 4.14 -22.13
C GLY A 25 8.05 3.46 -20.76
N LYS A 26 8.08 4.20 -19.65
CA LYS A 26 8.01 3.66 -18.28
C LYS A 26 6.61 3.76 -17.68
N TYR A 27 6.23 2.74 -16.92
CA TYR A 27 4.97 2.69 -16.18
C TYR A 27 5.23 2.83 -14.68
N SER A 28 4.95 4.00 -14.11
CA SER A 28 4.98 4.22 -12.66
C SER A 28 3.56 4.23 -12.08
N ARG A 29 3.47 3.91 -10.79
CA ARG A 29 2.21 3.92 -10.03
C ARG A 29 1.64 5.34 -9.91
N ASP A 30 2.55 6.32 -9.89
CA ASP A 30 2.25 7.74 -9.80
C ASP A 30 1.74 8.27 -11.14
N LEU A 31 2.17 7.71 -12.27
CA LEU A 31 1.66 8.04 -13.61
C LEU A 31 0.21 7.61 -13.79
N ALA A 32 -0.17 6.41 -13.33
CA ALA A 32 -1.56 5.95 -13.38
C ALA A 32 -2.48 6.84 -12.53
N SER A 33 -2.10 7.08 -11.27
CA SER A 33 -2.85 7.93 -10.33
C SER A 33 -2.90 9.39 -10.81
N GLY A 34 -1.82 9.87 -11.41
CA GLY A 34 -1.72 11.21 -12.00
C GLY A 34 -2.70 11.42 -13.14
N ARG A 35 -2.85 10.44 -14.04
CA ARG A 35 -3.80 10.53 -15.17
C ARG A 35 -5.24 10.61 -14.72
N TYR A 36 -5.66 9.77 -13.77
CA TYR A 36 -7.03 9.81 -13.26
C TYR A 36 -7.34 11.10 -12.49
N ARG A 37 -6.35 11.68 -11.81
CA ARG A 37 -6.48 12.99 -11.16
C ARG A 37 -6.66 14.12 -12.18
N VAL A 38 -5.87 14.13 -13.25
CA VAL A 38 -6.02 15.12 -14.35
C VAL A 38 -7.37 14.97 -15.05
N LEU A 39 -7.81 13.74 -15.33
CA LEU A 39 -9.13 13.49 -15.92
C LEU A 39 -10.26 13.98 -15.00
N ALA A 40 -10.16 13.68 -13.71
CA ALA A 40 -11.15 14.11 -12.73
C ALA A 40 -11.25 15.65 -12.68
N GLU A 41 -10.12 16.35 -12.72
CA GLU A 41 -10.10 17.81 -12.79
C GLU A 41 -10.73 18.36 -14.08
N ALA A 42 -10.41 17.75 -15.23
CA ALA A 42 -10.94 18.19 -16.53
C ALA A 42 -12.46 17.96 -16.67
N GLU A 43 -12.98 16.89 -16.09
CA GLU A 43 -14.40 16.49 -16.20
C GLU A 43 -15.25 16.90 -14.98
N GLY A 44 -14.64 17.55 -13.97
CA GLY A 44 -15.33 18.02 -12.78
C GLY A 44 -15.69 16.92 -11.77
N TYR A 45 -14.97 15.78 -11.79
CA TYR A 45 -15.14 14.70 -10.81
C TYR A 45 -14.22 14.87 -9.60
N THR A 46 -14.61 14.24 -8.49
CA THR A 46 -13.72 14.07 -7.33
C THR A 46 -12.87 12.83 -7.52
N TYR A 47 -11.55 12.99 -7.54
CA TYR A 47 -10.62 11.86 -7.51
C TYR A 47 -10.54 11.29 -6.10
N ILE A 48 -10.87 10.00 -5.95
CA ILE A 48 -10.70 9.26 -4.69
C ILE A 48 -9.46 8.38 -4.80
N SER A 49 -8.49 8.63 -3.93
CA SER A 49 -7.25 7.85 -3.89
C SER A 49 -7.53 6.42 -3.40
N PRO A 50 -6.97 5.37 -4.03
CA PRO A 50 -7.18 4.00 -3.55
C PRO A 50 -6.40 3.67 -2.26
N TYR A 51 -5.51 4.57 -1.77
CA TYR A 51 -4.73 4.33 -0.55
C TYR A 51 -4.11 5.58 0.08
N ASN A 52 -3.80 6.63 -0.70
CA ASN A 52 -3.09 7.82 -0.24
C ASN A 52 -4.10 8.96 0.00
N ASP A 53 -5.03 8.72 0.91
CA ASP A 53 -6.06 9.65 1.36
C ASP A 53 -6.37 9.33 2.83
N ALA A 54 -6.57 10.37 3.65
CA ALA A 54 -6.71 10.22 5.09
C ALA A 54 -7.99 9.45 5.48
N GLU A 55 -9.11 9.69 4.79
CA GLU A 55 -10.37 8.99 5.07
C GLU A 55 -10.29 7.53 4.64
N VAL A 56 -9.65 7.27 3.50
CA VAL A 56 -9.41 5.90 3.02
C VAL A 56 -8.55 5.13 4.01
N ILE A 57 -7.46 5.74 4.51
CA ILE A 57 -6.59 5.14 5.53
C ILE A 57 -7.35 4.89 6.84
N ALA A 58 -8.12 5.87 7.31
CA ALA A 58 -8.91 5.73 8.53
C ALA A 58 -9.93 4.59 8.40
N GLY A 59 -10.61 4.49 7.26
CA GLY A 59 -11.52 3.39 6.94
C GLY A 59 -10.84 2.03 6.98
N GLN A 60 -9.60 1.90 6.50
CA GLN A 60 -8.87 0.64 6.61
C GLN A 60 -8.51 0.27 8.06
N GLY A 61 -8.42 1.26 8.95
CA GLY A 61 -8.15 1.06 10.37
C GLY A 61 -9.26 0.31 11.11
N THR A 62 -10.49 0.33 10.62
CA THR A 62 -11.63 -0.34 11.30
C THR A 62 -11.41 -1.85 11.40
N ALA A 63 -10.75 -2.46 10.41
CA ALA A 63 -10.40 -3.88 10.46
C ALA A 63 -9.50 -4.23 11.66
N ALA A 64 -8.66 -3.29 12.13
CA ALA A 64 -7.86 -3.49 13.34
C ALA A 64 -8.70 -3.33 14.62
N LEU A 65 -9.71 -2.45 14.63
CA LEU A 65 -10.64 -2.36 15.77
C LEU A 65 -11.40 -3.68 15.93
N GLU A 66 -11.91 -4.23 14.84
CA GLU A 66 -12.59 -5.52 14.83
C GLU A 66 -11.65 -6.65 15.30
N LEU A 67 -10.41 -6.67 14.81
CA LEU A 67 -9.41 -7.67 15.20
C LEU A 67 -9.10 -7.64 16.71
N LEU A 68 -8.93 -6.45 17.28
CA LEU A 68 -8.59 -6.27 18.69
C LEU A 68 -9.79 -6.51 19.63
N ASP A 69 -11.01 -6.28 19.16
CA ASP A 69 -12.24 -6.61 19.89
C ASP A 69 -12.48 -8.12 19.93
N GLN A 70 -12.12 -8.85 18.87
CA GLN A 70 -12.36 -10.28 18.73
C GLN A 70 -11.26 -11.17 19.33
N ILE A 71 -10.04 -10.66 19.49
CA ILE A 71 -8.88 -11.45 19.91
C ILE A 71 -8.08 -10.70 20.96
N ASP A 72 -8.08 -11.24 22.18
CA ASP A 72 -7.24 -10.76 23.27
C ASP A 72 -5.77 -11.15 23.07
N GLY A 73 -4.86 -10.22 23.38
CA GLY A 73 -3.44 -10.54 23.54
C GLY A 73 -2.70 -10.93 22.25
N VAL A 74 -3.00 -10.27 21.13
CA VAL A 74 -2.33 -10.56 19.85
C VAL A 74 -0.85 -10.14 19.87
N ASP A 75 0.07 -11.09 19.74
CA ASP A 75 1.50 -10.77 19.68
C ASP A 75 1.95 -10.19 18.34
N ASN A 76 1.40 -10.69 17.23
CA ASN A 76 1.86 -10.39 15.87
C ASN A 76 0.69 -10.28 14.89
N VAL A 77 0.68 -9.22 14.07
CA VAL A 77 -0.28 -9.03 12.98
C VAL A 77 0.48 -8.84 11.67
N PHE A 78 0.16 -9.70 10.69
CA PHE A 78 0.73 -9.65 9.35
C PHE A 78 -0.24 -8.94 8.41
N ILE A 79 0.22 -7.84 7.79
CA ILE A 79 -0.65 -6.98 6.99
C ILE A 79 -0.11 -6.88 5.57
N SER A 80 -0.95 -7.17 4.59
CA SER A 80 -0.57 -7.06 3.18
C SER A 80 -0.24 -5.61 2.79
N MET A 81 0.75 -5.46 1.93
CA MET A 81 1.29 -4.18 1.50
C MET A 81 1.26 -4.03 -0.02
N GLY A 82 0.34 -3.20 -0.49
CA GLY A 82 0.29 -2.68 -1.86
C GLY A 82 0.72 -1.22 -1.93
N GLY A 83 -0.26 -0.30 -1.91
CA GLY A 83 -0.04 1.15 -1.84
C GLY A 83 0.22 1.70 -0.43
N GLY A 84 -0.11 0.92 0.61
CA GLY A 84 0.19 1.26 2.01
C GLY A 84 -1.04 1.60 2.86
N GLY A 85 -2.20 1.86 2.25
CA GLY A 85 -3.40 2.28 2.99
C GLY A 85 -3.81 1.33 4.12
N LEU A 86 -3.86 0.02 3.86
CA LEU A 86 -4.24 -0.98 4.86
C LEU A 86 -3.26 -1.04 6.05
N ILE A 87 -1.97 -1.17 5.79
CA ILE A 87 -0.96 -1.24 6.87
C ILE A 87 -0.84 0.06 7.65
N SER A 88 -1.04 1.22 6.99
CA SER A 88 -1.07 2.51 7.67
C SER A 88 -2.27 2.63 8.60
N GLY A 89 -3.47 2.29 8.10
CA GLY A 89 -4.71 2.38 8.87
C GLY A 89 -4.72 1.43 10.05
N MET A 90 -4.58 0.13 9.78
CA MET A 90 -4.55 -0.89 10.82
C MET A 90 -3.36 -0.70 11.78
N GLY A 91 -2.18 -0.36 11.25
CA GLY A 91 -0.98 -0.15 12.07
C GLY A 91 -1.13 1.00 13.06
N SER A 92 -1.79 2.09 12.65
CA SER A 92 -2.07 3.22 13.55
C SER A 92 -2.98 2.81 14.70
N VAL A 93 -4.09 2.11 14.41
CA VAL A 93 -5.01 1.60 15.43
C VAL A 93 -4.32 0.60 16.36
N ILE A 94 -3.60 -0.38 15.82
CA ILE A 94 -2.89 -1.38 16.62
C ILE A 94 -1.87 -0.70 17.55
N LYS A 95 -1.13 0.30 17.07
CA LYS A 95 -0.13 0.99 17.91
C LYS A 95 -0.72 1.88 18.98
N GLU A 96 -1.94 2.37 18.79
CA GLU A 96 -2.66 3.10 19.82
C GLU A 96 -3.18 2.16 20.91
N PHE A 97 -3.87 1.08 20.53
CA PHE A 97 -4.61 0.24 21.49
C PHE A 97 -3.82 -0.97 22.00
N SER A 98 -2.85 -1.47 21.24
CA SER A 98 -2.00 -2.60 21.61
C SER A 98 -0.54 -2.38 21.17
N PRO A 99 0.17 -1.44 21.82
CA PRO A 99 1.50 -1.00 21.39
C PRO A 99 2.55 -2.13 21.33
N GLN A 100 2.37 -3.18 22.14
CA GLN A 100 3.24 -4.36 22.17
C GLN A 100 3.01 -5.30 20.98
N THR A 101 1.82 -5.31 20.37
CA THR A 101 1.54 -6.10 19.17
C THR A 101 2.47 -5.69 18.03
N ARG A 102 3.18 -6.64 17.47
CA ARG A 102 4.12 -6.41 16.37
C ARG A 102 3.36 -6.36 15.05
N VAL A 103 3.47 -5.23 14.34
CA VAL A 103 2.91 -5.07 13.00
C VAL A 103 3.98 -5.44 11.97
N ILE A 104 3.65 -6.41 11.12
CA ILE A 104 4.57 -7.00 10.15
C ILE A 104 3.99 -6.79 8.74
N GLY A 105 4.68 -5.97 7.93
CA GLY A 105 4.27 -5.72 6.56
C GLY A 105 4.65 -6.85 5.62
N VAL A 106 3.72 -7.27 4.77
CA VAL A 106 3.91 -8.37 3.81
C VAL A 106 3.72 -7.86 2.38
N SER A 107 4.79 -7.86 1.60
CA SER A 107 4.74 -7.52 0.17
C SER A 107 5.11 -8.72 -0.71
N ALA A 108 4.58 -8.72 -1.93
CA ALA A 108 5.05 -9.63 -2.96
C ALA A 108 6.46 -9.26 -3.43
N THR A 109 7.32 -10.26 -3.68
CA THR A 109 8.69 -10.04 -4.19
C THR A 109 8.70 -9.17 -5.45
N ASN A 110 7.80 -9.45 -6.40
CA ASN A 110 7.73 -8.73 -7.68
C ASN A 110 6.92 -7.43 -7.59
N SER A 111 6.58 -6.96 -6.39
CA SER A 111 5.78 -5.75 -6.18
C SER A 111 6.08 -5.09 -4.83
N CYS A 112 7.36 -4.94 -4.52
CA CYS A 112 7.86 -4.53 -3.21
C CYS A 112 8.24 -3.03 -3.10
N ALA A 113 7.75 -2.15 -3.97
CA ALA A 113 8.18 -0.74 -3.99
C ALA A 113 7.95 -0.01 -2.65
N LEU A 114 6.87 -0.31 -1.92
CA LEU A 114 6.64 0.26 -0.59
C LEU A 114 7.67 -0.25 0.43
N ALA A 115 7.96 -1.56 0.43
CA ALA A 115 8.99 -2.14 1.26
C ALA A 115 10.38 -1.55 0.96
N ALA A 116 10.70 -1.37 -0.34
CA ALA A 116 11.93 -0.72 -0.78
C ALA A 116 11.99 0.75 -0.34
N SER A 117 10.87 1.48 -0.44
CA SER A 117 10.79 2.88 -0.01
C SER A 117 11.04 3.03 1.49
N ILE A 118 10.43 2.15 2.30
CA ILE A 118 10.66 2.12 3.75
C ILE A 118 12.14 1.86 4.06
N LYS A 119 12.77 0.89 3.39
CA LYS A 119 14.19 0.58 3.57
C LYS A 119 15.10 1.74 3.16
N ALA A 120 14.75 2.45 2.08
CA ALA A 120 15.51 3.58 1.57
C ALA A 120 15.27 4.89 2.34
N GLY A 121 14.24 4.95 3.21
CA GLY A 121 13.84 6.16 3.91
C GLY A 121 13.22 7.25 3.02
N LYS A 122 12.91 6.92 1.76
CA LYS A 122 12.31 7.81 0.76
C LYS A 122 11.47 7.00 -0.22
N ILE A 123 10.51 7.64 -0.88
CA ILE A 123 9.73 6.99 -1.95
C ILE A 123 10.69 6.61 -3.08
N VAL A 124 10.66 5.34 -3.47
CA VAL A 124 11.40 4.81 -4.62
C VAL A 124 10.42 4.21 -5.62
N ASP A 125 10.72 4.34 -6.90
CA ASP A 125 9.85 3.80 -7.94
C ASP A 125 10.10 2.30 -8.14
N ARG A 126 9.11 1.57 -8.65
CA ARG A 126 9.20 0.13 -8.89
C ARG A 126 10.36 -0.23 -9.82
N LEU A 127 10.66 0.63 -10.79
CA LEU A 127 11.68 0.38 -11.81
C LEU A 127 13.09 0.34 -11.22
N ASP A 128 13.35 1.10 -10.17
CA ASP A 128 14.64 1.12 -9.46
C ASP A 128 14.91 -0.17 -8.66
N VAL A 129 13.89 -1.03 -8.52
CA VAL A 129 13.91 -2.20 -7.61
C VAL A 129 13.92 -3.53 -8.37
N ILE A 130 13.38 -3.58 -9.59
CA ILE A 130 13.21 -4.82 -10.37
C ILE A 130 14.24 -4.93 -11.51
N LEU A 131 14.80 -3.81 -11.98
CA LEU A 131 15.84 -3.79 -13.01
C LEU A 131 17.12 -3.21 -12.38
N PRO A 132 18.15 -4.04 -12.09
CA PRO A 132 19.47 -3.52 -11.78
C PRO A 132 20.12 -2.84 -13.00
#